data_AF-A0A6J0VTS6-F1
#
_entry.id   AF-A0A6J0VTS6-F1
#
_cell.length_a   1.000
_cell.length_b   1.000
_cell.length_c   1.000
_cell.angle_alpha   90.00
_cell.angle_beta   90.00
_cell.angle_gamma   90.00
#
_symmetry.space_group_name_H-M   'P 1'
#
loop_
_entity.id
_entity.type
_entity.pdbx_description
1 polymer ?
#
loop_
_entity_poly.entity_id
_entity_poly.type
_entity_poly.pdbx_seq_one_letter_code
_entity_poly.pdbx_strand_id
1 'polypeptide(L)'
;MSEILDLSFLSEMERDLILSVLQRDEELRKADEKRIRRLKNELLEIKRKGAKRGSQRYSDRTCARCQESLGRLTPKTNTCWGCNHLVCRDCRVQESSGAWKCKVCTKE
;
A
#
# COMPACT_ATOMS: atom_id res chain seq x y z
N MET A 1 29.68 -22.15 3.50
CA MET A 1 30.51 -22.98 2.60
C MET A 1 29.58 -23.47 1.52
N SER A 2 29.67 -22.91 0.31
CA SER A 2 28.92 -23.41 -0.84
C SER A 2 29.55 -24.74 -1.24
N GLU A 3 28.86 -25.85 -0.98
CA GLU A 3 29.24 -27.15 -1.54
C GLU A 3 29.23 -27.03 -3.07
N ILE A 4 30.36 -27.37 -3.68
CA ILE A 4 30.50 -27.36 -5.14
C ILE A 4 29.83 -28.63 -5.64
N LEU A 5 28.70 -28.47 -6.32
CA LEU A 5 27.99 -29.57 -6.97
C LEU A 5 28.82 -30.05 -8.16
N ASP A 6 29.25 -31.32 -8.14
CA ASP A 6 29.81 -31.97 -9.32
C ASP A 6 28.68 -32.30 -10.31
N LEU A 7 28.76 -31.70 -11.50
CA LEU A 7 27.78 -31.86 -12.59
C LEU A 7 28.45 -32.39 -13.88
N SER A 8 29.67 -32.95 -13.75
CA SER A 8 30.46 -33.47 -14.88
C SER A 8 29.78 -34.66 -15.57
N PHE A 9 28.97 -35.43 -14.85
CA PHE A 9 28.24 -36.60 -15.34
C PHE A 9 27.11 -36.28 -16.33
N LEU A 10 26.64 -35.03 -16.38
CA LEU A 10 25.60 -34.63 -17.32
C LEU A 10 26.13 -34.63 -18.75
N SER A 11 25.27 -34.94 -19.72
CA SER A 11 25.51 -34.64 -21.12
C SER A 11 25.28 -33.15 -21.42
N GLU A 12 25.76 -32.66 -22.57
CA GLU A 12 25.48 -31.28 -23.02
C GLU A 12 23.97 -31.02 -23.15
N MET A 13 23.22 -31.97 -23.70
CA MET A 13 21.77 -31.85 -23.86
C MET A 13 21.03 -31.76 -22.51
N GLU A 14 21.45 -32.54 -21.51
CA GLU A 14 20.87 -32.45 -20.16
C GLU A 14 21.22 -31.12 -19.49
N ARG A 15 22.46 -30.63 -19.67
CA ARG A 15 22.88 -29.32 -19.18
C ARG A 15 22.01 -28.20 -19.79
N ASP A 16 21.81 -28.22 -21.10
CA ASP A 16 20.98 -27.21 -21.78
C ASP A 16 19.53 -27.24 -21.30
N LEU A 17 18.97 -28.44 -21.10
CA LEU A 17 17.62 -28.58 -20.56
C LEU A 17 17.53 -27.99 -19.15
N ILE A 18 18.49 -28.31 -18.27
CA ILE A 18 18.54 -27.79 -16.89
C ILE A 18 18.69 -26.27 -16.90
N LEU A 19 19.58 -25.72 -17.72
CA LEU A 19 19.77 -24.28 -17.87
C LEU A 19 18.47 -23.59 -18.32
N SER A 20 17.74 -24.18 -19.27
CA SER A 20 16.45 -23.63 -19.72
C SER A 20 15.38 -23.58 -18.62
N VAL A 21 15.40 -24.54 -17.69
CA VAL A 21 14.50 -24.56 -16.53
C VAL A 21 14.91 -23.48 -15.53
N LEU A 22 16.21 -23.40 -15.20
CA LEU A 22 16.73 -22.40 -14.27
C LEU A 22 16.51 -20.97 -14.76
N GLN A 23 16.66 -20.73 -16.06
CA GLN A 23 16.41 -19.42 -16.65
C GLN A 23 14.94 -19.00 -16.50
N ARG A 24 14.00 -19.91 -16.80
CA ARG A 24 12.56 -19.66 -16.61
C ARG A 24 12.20 -19.43 -15.14
N ASP A 25 12.78 -20.22 -14.24
CA ASP A 25 12.58 -20.04 -12.80
C ASP A 25 13.09 -18.68 -12.32
N GLU A 26 14.26 -18.25 -12.80
CA GLU A 26 14.82 -16.94 -12.48
C GLU A 26 13.94 -15.79 -13.03
N GLU A 27 13.40 -15.93 -14.24
CA GLU A 27 12.44 -14.97 -14.82
C GLU A 27 11.16 -14.88 -13.98
N LEU A 28 10.63 -16.02 -13.54
CA LEU A 28 9.47 -16.08 -12.64
C LEU A 28 9.77 -15.41 -11.29
N ARG A 29 10.91 -15.72 -10.67
CA ARG A 29 11.34 -15.10 -9.41
C ARG A 29 11.43 -13.58 -9.52
N LYS A 30 12.04 -13.06 -10.60
CA LYS A 30 12.11 -11.60 -10.87
C LYS A 30 10.72 -10.97 -11.02
N ALA A 31 9.81 -11.64 -11.72
CA ALA A 31 8.45 -11.15 -11.90
C ALA A 31 7.69 -11.09 -10.57
N ASP A 32 7.82 -12.12 -9.74
CA ASP A 32 7.21 -12.16 -8.42
C ASP A 32 7.81 -11.14 -7.45
N GLU A 33 9.13 -10.96 -7.44
CA GLU A 33 9.77 -9.91 -6.65
C GLU A 33 9.26 -8.51 -7.02
N LYS A 34 9.12 -8.23 -8.33
CA LYS A 34 8.54 -6.98 -8.82
C LYS A 34 7.10 -6.80 -8.34
N ARG A 35 6.29 -7.86 -8.40
CA ARG A 35 4.89 -7.85 -7.93
C ARG A 35 4.81 -7.62 -6.42
N ILE A 36 5.62 -8.31 -5.64
CA ILE A 36 5.69 -8.15 -4.18
C ILE A 36 6.13 -6.73 -3.81
N ARG A 37 7.15 -6.18 -4.48
CA ARG A 37 7.60 -4.80 -4.26
C ARG A 37 6.50 -3.79 -4.53
N ARG A 38 5.76 -3.95 -5.62
CA ARG A 38 4.60 -3.11 -5.95
C ARG A 38 3.55 -3.16 -4.84
N LEU A 39 3.13 -4.36 -4.42
CA LEU A 39 2.12 -4.54 -3.37
C LEU A 39 2.57 -3.96 -2.02
N LYS A 40 3.85 -4.11 -1.65
CA LYS A 40 4.41 -3.48 -0.45
C LYS A 40 4.33 -1.96 -0.51
N ASN A 41 4.62 -1.35 -1.66
CA ASN A 41 4.50 0.10 -1.85
C ASN A 41 3.05 0.56 -1.76
N GLU A 42 2.11 -0.13 -2.42
CA GLU A 42 0.68 0.18 -2.34
C GLU A 42 0.18 0.08 -0.88
N LEU A 43 0.59 -0.95 -0.14
CA LEU A 43 0.28 -1.08 1.29
C LEU A 43 0.85 0.07 2.12
N LEU A 44 2.10 0.48 1.85
CA LEU A 44 2.71 1.63 2.53
C LEU A 44 1.97 2.93 2.22
N GLU A 45 1.51 3.13 0.98
CA GLU A 45 0.68 4.28 0.62
C GLU A 45 -0.67 4.25 1.33
N ILE A 46 -1.35 3.11 1.37
CA ILE A 46 -2.61 2.95 2.12
C ILE A 46 -2.38 3.26 3.60
N LYS A 47 -1.28 2.77 4.20
CA LYS A 47 -0.91 3.09 5.58
C LYS A 47 -0.61 4.58 5.76
N ARG A 48 0.11 5.23 4.83
CA ARG A 48 0.37 6.68 4.89
C ARG A 48 -0.92 7.50 4.77
N LYS A 49 -1.82 7.12 3.87
CA LYS A 49 -3.14 7.75 3.64
C LYS A 49 -4.12 7.48 4.80
N GLY A 50 -4.01 6.32 5.45
CA GLY A 50 -4.89 5.90 6.54
C GLY A 50 -4.40 6.26 7.94
N ALA A 51 -3.11 6.49 8.15
CA ALA A 51 -2.54 6.75 9.47
C ALA A 51 -3.03 8.08 10.05
N LYS A 52 -3.61 7.99 11.26
CA LYS A 52 -3.86 9.08 12.21
C LYS A 52 -2.51 9.73 12.55
N ARG A 53 -1.97 10.60 11.69
CA ARG A 53 -0.80 11.39 12.09
C ARG A 53 -1.29 12.58 12.89
N GLY A 54 -1.40 12.37 14.21
CA GLY A 54 -1.68 13.44 15.19
C GLY A 54 -0.64 14.57 15.19
N SER A 55 0.45 14.43 14.44
CA SER A 55 1.56 15.38 14.39
C SER A 55 1.84 15.97 13.00
N GLN A 56 1.22 15.49 11.92
CA GLN A 56 1.42 16.11 10.61
C GLN A 56 0.36 17.19 10.40
N ARG A 57 0.82 18.44 10.33
CA ARG A 57 0.03 19.51 9.72
C ARG A 57 -0.16 19.15 8.24
N TYR A 58 -1.19 18.37 7.95
CA TYR A 58 -1.75 18.29 6.60
C TYR A 58 -1.96 19.73 6.14
N SER A 59 -1.67 20.05 4.88
CA SER A 59 -2.04 21.36 4.36
C SER A 59 -3.52 21.59 4.66
N ASP A 60 -3.91 22.83 5.03
CA ASP A 60 -5.24 23.17 5.55
C ASP A 60 -6.41 22.88 4.58
N ARG A 61 -6.12 22.25 3.43
CA ARG A 61 -7.01 21.94 2.32
C ARG A 61 -6.79 20.56 1.72
N THR A 62 -6.31 19.56 2.48
CA THR A 62 -6.26 18.17 2.00
C THR A 62 -7.02 17.22 2.91
N CYS A 63 -7.66 16.21 2.31
CA CYS A 63 -8.37 15.19 3.07
C CYS A 63 -7.38 14.27 3.78
N ALA A 64 -7.46 14.13 5.09
CA ALA A 64 -6.59 13.24 5.88
C ALA A 64 -6.75 11.74 5.58
N ARG A 65 -7.69 11.36 4.70
CA ARG A 65 -7.95 9.96 4.29
C ARG A 65 -7.59 9.68 2.83
N CYS A 66 -8.17 10.40 1.87
CA CYS A 66 -7.83 10.21 0.44
C CYS A 66 -6.64 11.07 -0.03
N GLN A 67 -6.21 12.07 0.76
CA GLN A 67 -5.17 13.06 0.41
C GLN A 67 -5.52 13.97 -0.78
N GLU A 68 -6.75 13.92 -1.28
CA GLU A 68 -7.22 14.83 -2.32
C GLU A 68 -7.34 16.27 -1.80
N SER A 69 -7.13 17.23 -2.71
CA SER A 69 -7.30 18.64 -2.43
C SER A 69 -8.79 18.95 -2.22
N LEU A 70 -9.09 19.43 -1.03
CA LEU A 70 -10.39 19.94 -0.63
C LEU A 70 -10.41 21.42 -1.02
N GLY A 71 -11.01 21.76 -2.16
CA GLY A 71 -11.01 23.11 -2.75
C GLY A 71 -11.54 24.24 -1.83
N ARG A 72 -12.64 24.90 -2.18
CA ARG A 72 -13.27 25.94 -1.34
C ARG A 72 -14.19 25.34 -0.27
N LEU A 73 -13.75 24.27 0.38
CA LEU A 73 -14.51 23.67 1.48
C LEU A 73 -14.20 24.41 2.79
N THR A 74 -15.23 24.76 3.55
CA THR A 74 -15.08 25.29 4.91
C THR A 74 -14.47 24.20 5.81
N PRO A 75 -13.27 24.41 6.39
CA PRO A 75 -12.60 23.36 7.16
C PRO A 75 -13.40 22.92 8.39
N LYS A 76 -14.07 23.87 9.07
CA LYS A 76 -14.86 23.62 10.30
C LYS A 76 -15.98 22.57 10.14
N THR A 77 -16.60 22.48 8.96
CA THR A 77 -17.70 21.53 8.71
C THR A 77 -17.24 20.15 8.26
N ASN A 78 -15.94 20.00 7.97
CA ASN A 78 -15.36 18.79 7.40
C ASN A 78 -14.31 18.17 8.35
N THR A 79 -14.37 18.47 9.64
CA THR A 79 -13.50 17.89 10.67
C THR A 79 -14.17 16.70 11.37
N CYS A 80 -13.48 15.55 11.39
CA CYS A 80 -13.98 14.33 12.01
C CYS A 80 -14.02 14.43 13.54
N TRP A 81 -15.17 14.15 14.16
CA TRP A 81 -15.37 14.22 15.62
C TRP A 81 -14.50 13.25 16.43
N GLY A 82 -14.08 12.11 15.83
CA GLY A 82 -13.25 11.11 16.51
C GLY A 82 -11.74 11.34 16.40
N CYS A 83 -11.27 12.23 15.53
CA CYS A 83 -9.82 12.42 15.33
C CYS A 83 -9.37 13.84 14.95
N ASN A 84 -10.30 14.80 14.90
CA ASN A 84 -10.04 16.21 14.58
C ASN A 84 -9.28 16.46 13.26
N HIS A 85 -9.36 15.52 12.32
CA HIS A 85 -8.76 15.69 10.99
C HIS A 85 -9.79 16.17 9.96
N LEU A 86 -9.34 16.96 8.99
CA LEU A 86 -10.13 17.39 7.84
C LEU A 86 -10.35 16.21 6.86
N VAL A 87 -11.60 15.91 6.48
CA VAL A 87 -11.97 14.73 5.70
C VAL A 87 -13.00 15.08 4.62
N CYS A 88 -12.83 14.57 3.40
CA CYS A 88 -13.78 14.77 2.29
C CYS A 88 -15.14 14.10 2.58
N ARG A 89 -16.17 14.49 1.82
CA ARG A 89 -17.51 13.90 1.94
C ARG A 89 -17.53 12.39 1.67
N ASP A 90 -16.64 11.91 0.81
CA ASP A 90 -16.57 10.49 0.44
C ASP A 90 -15.82 9.64 1.48
N CYS A 91 -15.05 10.28 2.37
CA CYS A 91 -14.28 9.61 3.41
C CYS A 91 -14.93 9.70 4.80
N ARG A 92 -16.12 10.31 4.90
CA ARG A 92 -16.96 10.31 6.11
C ARG A 92 -18.11 9.32 6.02
N VAL A 93 -18.60 8.92 7.18
CA VAL A 93 -19.73 8.01 7.40
C VAL A 93 -20.67 8.71 8.39
N GLN A 94 -21.96 8.77 8.08
CA GLN A 94 -22.99 9.28 8.98
C GLN A 94 -23.27 8.25 10.06
N GLU A 95 -23.33 8.69 11.30
CA GLU A 95 -23.81 7.91 12.44
C GLU A 95 -25.33 8.08 12.59
N SER A 96 -25.97 7.12 13.25
CA SER A 96 -27.41 7.16 13.55
C SER A 96 -27.84 8.38 14.37
N SER A 97 -26.91 9.01 15.09
CA SER A 97 -27.09 10.24 15.86
C SER A 97 -27.15 11.52 15.02
N GLY A 98 -26.94 11.43 13.69
CA GLY A 98 -26.79 12.59 12.81
C GLY A 98 -25.40 13.24 12.86
N ALA A 99 -24.52 12.76 13.74
CA ALA A 99 -23.09 13.08 13.70
C ALA A 99 -22.39 12.29 12.59
N TRP A 100 -21.15 12.66 12.26
CA TRP A 100 -20.36 11.90 11.29
C TRP A 100 -18.92 11.70 11.78
N LYS A 101 -18.33 10.56 11.39
CA LYS A 101 -16.93 10.23 11.61
C LYS A 101 -16.27 9.80 10.31
N CYS A 102 -14.95 9.84 10.25
CA CYS A 102 -14.23 9.30 9.10
C CYS A 102 -14.32 7.75 9.08
N LYS A 103 -14.20 7.14 7.89
CA LYS A 103 -14.24 5.67 7.71
C LYS A 103 -13.30 4.87 8.61
N VAL A 104 -12.25 5.51 9.14
CA VAL A 104 -11.33 4.90 10.12
C VAL A 104 -11.93 4.93 11.52
N CYS A 105 -12.38 6.10 12.00
CA CYS A 105 -12.97 6.25 13.34
C CYS A 105 -14.32 5.55 13.54
N THR A 106 -14.96 5.06 12.47
CA THR A 106 -16.16 4.22 12.58
C THR A 106 -15.85 2.73 12.72
N LYS A 107 -14.59 2.33 12.52
CA LYS A 107 -14.14 0.92 12.62
C LYS A 107 -13.24 0.68 13.85
N GLU A 108 -12.95 1.74 14.59
CA GLU A 108 -12.28 1.73 15.89
C GLU A 108 -13.35 1.77 16.99
#